data_AF-A0A938B3T9-F1
#
_entry.id   AF-A0A938B3T9-F1
#
_cell.length_a   1.000
_cell.length_b   1.000
_cell.length_c   1.000
_cell.angle_alpha   90.00
_cell.angle_beta   90.00
_cell.angle_gamma   90.00
#
_symmetry.space_group_name_H-M   'P 1'
#
loop_
_entity.id
_entity.type
_entity.pdbx_description
1 polymer ?
#
loop_
_entity_poly.entity_id
_entity_poly.type
_entity_poly.pdbx_seq_one_letter_code
_entity_poly.pdbx_strand_id
1 'polypeptide(L)'
;RPLVVKTEVTTELLRPITEAFDGTLVGDLLVGFKYHADVLEQLERHGHFDTFAGTLEDFVIAVEESHGLLVTSAIRDKDAAGAALLLAELAAQQRQRGATLLDYLDDIYRRYGYYANLGTSMVMTGAEGTAQIQAIQEGLRQQPPTTVAGLHVTQHVDHWDETGRHGCFKSGTDKASRNVLVFRLDNGARVLVRPSGTEPKNKVYIEVPAAPVGLQAGPQALEHCKVETDALAQRMADDFTRQMLAIIGVELPAYALRISGLVPLDKRLDFVEHFIPGLEAQTARLGHGDTTQAEMTRWIDTQLASYGKDARGLVREAMLLYLTTEQAQSASLSGEEAFQRQQQLKAMESAFFDTVAG
;
A
#
# COMPACT_ATOMS: atom_id res chain seq x y z
N ARG A 1 25.46 -1.51 -21.68
CA ARG A 1 24.04 -1.10 -21.70
C ARG A 1 23.60 -0.91 -20.26
N PRO A 2 23.10 0.28 -19.84
CA PRO A 2 22.77 0.54 -18.44
C PRO A 2 21.85 -0.54 -17.85
N LEU A 3 22.20 -1.09 -16.69
CA LEU A 3 21.43 -2.12 -15.99
C LEU A 3 20.80 -1.52 -14.73
N VAL A 4 19.47 -1.64 -14.66
CA VAL A 4 18.67 -1.32 -13.48
C VAL A 4 18.08 -2.62 -12.94
N VAL A 5 18.08 -2.78 -11.62
CA VAL A 5 17.58 -3.99 -10.94
C VAL A 5 16.51 -3.60 -9.92
N LYS A 6 15.38 -4.30 -9.90
CA LYS A 6 14.34 -4.09 -8.89
C LYS A 6 13.62 -5.39 -8.52
N THR A 7 12.89 -5.35 -7.40
CA THR A 7 11.96 -6.44 -7.03
C THR A 7 10.62 -6.31 -7.74
N GLU A 8 9.87 -7.40 -7.78
CA GLU A 8 8.53 -7.50 -8.36
C GLU A 8 7.53 -6.54 -7.68
N VAL A 9 7.70 -6.27 -6.39
CA VAL A 9 6.87 -5.31 -5.61
C VAL A 9 7.33 -3.85 -5.75
N THR A 10 8.45 -3.59 -6.42
CA THR A 10 8.92 -2.23 -6.70
C THR A 10 8.29 -1.70 -7.98
N THR A 11 7.98 -0.40 -7.98
CA THR A 11 7.22 0.28 -9.05
C THR A 11 7.71 -0.04 -10.47
N GLU A 12 6.75 -0.20 -11.40
CA GLU A 12 7.06 -0.33 -12.83
C GLU A 12 7.49 0.98 -13.47
N LEU A 13 7.38 2.15 -12.81
CA LEU A 13 7.88 3.42 -13.34
C LEU A 13 9.35 3.36 -13.77
N LEU A 14 10.15 2.50 -13.12
CA LEU A 14 11.55 2.29 -13.50
C LEU A 14 11.70 1.71 -14.92
N ARG A 15 10.70 0.99 -15.45
CA ARG A 15 10.74 0.39 -16.79
C ARG A 15 10.78 1.43 -17.91
N PRO A 16 9.79 2.34 -18.07
CA PRO A 16 9.85 3.34 -19.13
C PRO A 16 11.04 4.30 -18.96
N ILE A 17 11.48 4.57 -17.72
CA ILE A 17 12.71 5.34 -17.48
C ILE A 17 13.91 4.59 -18.04
N THR A 18 14.09 3.32 -17.67
CA THR A 18 15.24 2.51 -18.10
C THR A 18 15.27 2.37 -19.62
N GLU A 19 14.13 2.10 -20.24
CA GLU A 19 13.98 1.97 -21.70
C GLU A 19 14.32 3.27 -22.43
N ALA A 20 13.97 4.44 -21.87
CA ALA A 20 14.29 5.74 -22.48
C ALA A 20 15.79 6.06 -22.51
N PHE A 21 16.62 5.35 -21.76
CA PHE A 21 18.08 5.44 -21.78
C PHE A 21 18.72 4.21 -22.46
N ASP A 22 17.96 3.50 -23.28
CA ASP A 22 18.37 2.24 -23.91
C ASP A 22 18.91 1.22 -22.89
N GLY A 23 18.43 1.26 -21.64
CA GLY A 23 18.86 0.38 -20.56
C GLY A 23 18.13 -0.97 -20.54
N THR A 24 18.56 -1.87 -19.67
CA THR A 24 17.90 -3.14 -19.34
C THR A 24 17.41 -3.11 -17.90
N LEU A 25 16.15 -3.52 -17.68
CA LEU A 25 15.58 -3.67 -16.35
C LEU A 25 15.43 -5.15 -16.00
N VAL A 26 16.15 -5.61 -14.97
CA VAL A 26 15.83 -6.86 -14.27
C VAL A 26 14.78 -6.55 -13.22
N GLY A 27 13.52 -6.86 -13.51
CA GLY A 27 12.37 -6.25 -12.82
C GLY A 27 11.52 -7.15 -11.93
N ASP A 28 11.74 -8.45 -11.99
CA ASP A 28 10.84 -9.48 -11.48
C ASP A 28 11.50 -10.35 -10.40
N LEU A 29 12.41 -9.75 -9.63
CA LEU A 29 13.08 -10.40 -8.52
C LEU A 29 12.16 -10.51 -7.31
N LEU A 30 12.32 -11.59 -6.57
CA LEU A 30 11.66 -11.80 -5.28
C LEU A 30 12.15 -10.78 -4.24
N VAL A 31 11.35 -10.55 -3.20
CA VAL A 31 11.75 -9.61 -2.14
C VAL A 31 12.91 -10.16 -1.32
N GLY A 32 13.91 -9.30 -1.13
CA GLY A 32 15.12 -9.58 -0.37
C GLY A 32 16.37 -9.28 -1.18
N PHE A 33 17.25 -8.47 -0.60
CA PHE A 33 18.44 -7.97 -1.29
C PHE A 33 19.43 -9.06 -1.77
N LYS A 34 19.31 -10.28 -1.23
CA LYS A 34 20.02 -11.46 -1.71
C LYS A 34 19.80 -11.74 -3.20
N TYR A 35 18.64 -11.38 -3.76
CA TYR A 35 18.35 -11.59 -5.17
C TYR A 35 19.04 -10.54 -6.06
N HIS A 36 19.17 -9.29 -5.60
CA HIS A 36 20.03 -8.30 -6.28
C HIS A 36 21.50 -8.71 -6.21
N ALA A 37 21.94 -9.21 -5.05
CA ALA A 37 23.29 -9.74 -4.89
C ALA A 37 23.57 -10.91 -5.86
N ASP A 38 22.62 -11.83 -6.03
CA ASP A 38 22.71 -12.92 -7.00
C ASP A 38 22.85 -12.38 -8.43
N VAL A 39 22.07 -11.37 -8.84
CA VAL A 39 22.25 -10.72 -10.16
C VAL A 39 23.69 -10.24 -10.36
N LEU A 40 24.23 -9.48 -9.39
CA LEU A 40 25.60 -8.98 -9.48
C LEU A 40 26.63 -10.11 -9.51
N GLU A 41 26.44 -11.14 -8.70
CA GLU A 41 27.34 -12.30 -8.64
C GLU A 41 27.32 -13.11 -9.95
N GLN A 42 26.16 -13.31 -10.56
CA GLN A 42 26.06 -14.00 -11.86
C GLN A 42 26.75 -13.19 -12.97
N LEU A 43 26.61 -11.86 -12.97
CA LEU A 43 27.30 -11.00 -13.93
C LEU A 43 28.82 -11.02 -13.74
N GLU A 44 29.29 -10.97 -12.51
CA GLU A 44 30.72 -11.03 -12.18
C GLU A 44 31.35 -12.37 -12.60
N ARG A 45 30.66 -13.48 -12.34
CA ARG A 45 31.20 -14.83 -12.58
C ARG A 45 30.99 -15.35 -13.99
N HIS A 46 29.87 -14.99 -14.60
CA HIS A 46 29.39 -15.61 -15.83
C HIS A 46 29.11 -14.63 -16.96
N GLY A 47 29.18 -13.31 -16.70
CA GLY A 47 28.93 -12.27 -17.70
C GLY A 47 27.48 -12.21 -18.19
N HIS A 48 26.54 -12.83 -17.48
CA HIS A 48 25.11 -12.78 -17.80
C HIS A 48 24.23 -13.09 -16.58
N PHE A 49 22.99 -12.62 -16.62
CA PHE A 49 21.90 -13.00 -15.73
C PHE A 49 20.62 -13.11 -16.55
N ASP A 50 19.97 -14.27 -16.53
CA ASP A 50 18.79 -14.55 -17.35
C ASP A 50 19.04 -14.19 -18.84
N THR A 51 18.26 -13.27 -19.41
CA THR A 51 18.39 -12.83 -20.81
C THR A 51 19.39 -11.68 -21.00
N PHE A 52 19.94 -11.12 -19.92
CA PHE A 52 20.88 -10.01 -19.98
C PHE A 52 22.32 -10.52 -19.98
N ALA A 53 23.12 -10.14 -20.98
CA ALA A 53 24.56 -10.35 -21.04
C ALA A 53 25.30 -9.02 -20.88
N GLY A 54 26.25 -8.95 -19.96
CA GLY A 54 26.92 -7.71 -19.57
C GLY A 54 27.92 -7.90 -18.43
N THR A 55 28.39 -6.79 -17.86
CA THR A 55 29.37 -6.79 -16.75
C THR A 55 28.87 -5.94 -15.58
N LEU A 56 29.63 -5.92 -14.48
CA LEU A 56 29.36 -5.03 -13.35
C LEU A 56 29.50 -3.54 -13.69
N GLU A 57 30.15 -3.18 -14.80
CA GLU A 57 30.27 -1.79 -15.27
C GLU A 57 28.95 -1.28 -15.86
N ASP A 58 28.07 -2.20 -16.29
CA ASP A 58 26.73 -1.85 -16.77
C ASP A 58 25.78 -1.47 -15.63
N PHE A 59 26.06 -1.91 -14.40
CA PHE A 59 25.18 -1.69 -13.24
C PHE A 59 25.07 -0.21 -12.86
N VAL A 60 23.84 0.29 -12.83
CA VAL A 60 23.51 1.67 -12.44
C VAL A 60 22.94 1.70 -11.03
N ILE A 61 21.87 0.95 -10.80
CA ILE A 61 21.12 1.01 -9.54
C ILE A 61 20.31 -0.25 -9.30
N ALA A 62 20.23 -0.67 -8.04
CA ALA A 62 19.31 -1.67 -7.53
C ALA A 62 18.34 -1.02 -6.52
N VAL A 63 17.04 -1.30 -6.63
CA VAL A 63 15.99 -0.67 -5.82
C VAL A 63 15.01 -1.70 -5.24
N GLU A 64 14.58 -1.47 -4.01
CA GLU A 64 13.43 -2.10 -3.36
C GLU A 64 12.45 -1.02 -2.85
N GLU A 65 11.16 -1.31 -2.91
CA GLU A 65 10.06 -0.47 -2.41
C GLU A 65 10.21 -0.12 -0.92
N SER A 66 10.89 -0.99 -0.17
CA SER A 66 11.21 -0.83 1.26
C SER A 66 12.31 0.20 1.57
N HIS A 67 12.53 1.17 0.69
CA HIS A 67 13.63 2.15 0.76
C HIS A 67 15.03 1.52 0.70
N GLY A 68 15.14 0.33 0.11
CA GLY A 68 16.43 -0.31 -0.14
C GLY A 68 17.01 0.18 -1.46
N LEU A 69 18.20 0.76 -1.44
CA LEU A 69 18.90 1.17 -2.65
C LEU A 69 20.35 0.70 -2.61
N LEU A 70 20.91 0.48 -3.80
CA LEU A 70 22.33 0.28 -4.00
C LEU A 70 22.73 0.93 -5.32
N VAL A 71 23.72 1.81 -5.26
CA VAL A 71 24.18 2.65 -6.38
C VAL A 71 25.61 2.32 -6.78
N THR A 72 26.13 1.19 -6.28
CA THR A 72 27.47 0.68 -6.60
C THR A 72 27.45 -0.85 -6.68
N SER A 73 28.17 -1.43 -7.63
CA SER A 73 28.32 -2.89 -7.75
C SER A 73 29.43 -3.45 -6.84
N ALA A 74 30.08 -2.63 -6.01
CA ALA A 74 31.19 -3.04 -5.16
C ALA A 74 30.78 -3.80 -3.88
N ILE A 75 29.51 -3.70 -3.48
CA ILE A 75 28.96 -4.42 -2.31
C ILE A 75 27.77 -5.28 -2.72
N ARG A 76 27.28 -6.12 -1.79
CA ARG A 76 26.18 -7.07 -2.02
C ARG A 76 25.02 -6.83 -1.05
N ASP A 77 24.93 -5.63 -0.50
CA ASP A 77 23.88 -5.21 0.44
C ASP A 77 23.42 -3.78 0.12
N LYS A 78 22.33 -3.34 0.75
CA LYS A 78 21.80 -1.99 0.63
C LYS A 78 22.82 -0.98 1.16
N ASP A 79 22.89 0.17 0.50
CA ASP A 79 23.64 1.33 0.98
C ASP A 79 22.83 2.61 0.85
N ALA A 80 22.39 3.12 2.01
CA ALA A 80 21.68 4.37 2.10
C ALA A 80 22.59 5.60 1.90
N ALA A 81 23.89 5.50 2.19
CA ALA A 81 24.80 6.64 2.11
C ALA A 81 25.04 7.07 0.66
N GLY A 82 25.30 6.13 -0.25
CA GLY A 82 25.41 6.42 -1.68
C GLY A 82 24.13 7.03 -2.24
N ALA A 83 22.96 6.47 -1.90
CA ALA A 83 21.67 7.01 -2.34
C ALA A 83 21.41 8.44 -1.81
N ALA A 84 21.73 8.69 -0.54
CA ALA A 84 21.60 10.02 0.06
C ALA A 84 22.52 11.05 -0.60
N LEU A 85 23.74 10.66 -0.98
CA LEU A 85 24.67 11.54 -1.69
C LEU A 85 24.14 11.91 -3.07
N LEU A 86 23.66 10.94 -3.85
CA LEU A 86 23.06 11.22 -5.17
C LEU A 86 21.82 12.12 -5.06
N LEU A 87 20.97 11.90 -4.05
CA LEU A 87 19.80 12.74 -3.81
C LEU A 87 20.20 14.17 -3.42
N ALA A 88 21.24 14.34 -2.59
CA ALA A 88 21.77 15.64 -2.20
C ALA A 88 22.37 16.38 -3.40
N GLU A 89 23.09 15.68 -4.28
CA GLU A 89 23.59 16.24 -5.53
C GLU A 89 22.45 16.67 -6.45
N LEU A 90 21.45 15.81 -6.66
CA LEU A 90 20.26 16.16 -7.45
C LEU A 90 19.55 17.40 -6.87
N ALA A 91 19.38 17.47 -5.56
CA ALA A 91 18.78 18.63 -4.90
C ALA A 91 19.58 19.92 -5.13
N ALA A 92 20.91 19.84 -5.06
CA ALA A 92 21.78 20.98 -5.35
C ALA A 92 21.67 21.42 -6.83
N GLN A 93 21.64 20.47 -7.77
CA GLN A 93 21.47 20.74 -9.20
C GLN A 93 20.10 21.37 -9.51
N GLN A 94 19.01 20.85 -8.93
CA GLN A 94 17.67 21.43 -9.13
C GLN A 94 17.58 22.84 -8.53
N ARG A 95 18.13 23.05 -7.34
CA ARG A 95 18.18 24.37 -6.71
C ARG A 95 18.93 25.40 -7.57
N GLN A 96 20.05 25.01 -8.19
CA GLN A 96 20.78 25.90 -9.11
C GLN A 96 19.95 26.30 -10.34
N ARG A 97 18.98 25.47 -10.73
CA ARG A 97 18.03 25.73 -11.83
C ARG A 97 16.75 26.45 -11.37
N GLY A 98 16.63 26.79 -10.10
CA GLY A 98 15.43 27.41 -9.54
C GLY A 98 14.25 26.44 -9.38
N ALA A 99 14.50 25.13 -9.33
CA ALA A 99 13.50 24.08 -9.19
C ALA A 99 13.68 23.27 -7.89
N THR A 100 12.64 22.57 -7.47
CA THR A 100 12.65 21.65 -6.33
C THR A 100 12.77 20.19 -6.79
N LEU A 101 12.98 19.28 -5.84
CA LEU A 101 12.89 17.84 -6.12
C LEU A 101 11.47 17.41 -6.54
N LEU A 102 10.43 18.09 -6.04
CA LEU A 102 9.05 17.80 -6.40
C LEU A 102 8.75 18.23 -7.84
N ASP A 103 9.29 19.37 -8.28
CA ASP A 103 9.18 19.79 -9.68
C ASP A 103 9.84 18.78 -10.62
N TYR A 104 11.02 18.27 -10.24
CA TYR A 104 11.72 17.24 -11.01
C TYR A 104 10.97 15.90 -11.02
N LEU A 105 10.36 15.51 -9.90
CA LEU A 105 9.50 14.33 -9.83
C LEU A 105 8.26 14.46 -10.72
N ASP A 106 7.64 15.64 -10.73
CA ASP A 106 6.53 15.95 -11.62
C ASP A 106 6.95 15.86 -13.10
N ASP A 107 8.15 16.31 -13.46
CA ASP A 107 8.68 16.16 -14.82
C ASP A 107 8.92 14.71 -15.20
N ILE A 108 9.37 13.87 -14.25
CA ILE A 108 9.45 12.41 -14.45
C ILE A 108 8.06 11.85 -14.75
N TYR A 109 7.04 12.21 -13.96
CA TYR A 109 5.68 11.73 -14.19
C TYR A 109 5.09 12.23 -15.51
N ARG A 110 5.32 13.50 -15.87
CA ARG A 110 4.94 14.07 -17.16
C ARG A 110 5.55 13.29 -18.32
N ARG A 111 6.80 12.86 -18.18
CA ARG A 111 7.55 12.20 -19.27
C ARG A 111 7.28 10.70 -19.38
N TYR A 112 7.18 10.00 -18.26
CA TYR A 112 7.17 8.53 -18.21
C TYR A 112 5.87 7.91 -17.68
N GLY A 113 4.92 8.75 -17.27
CA GLY A 113 3.65 8.32 -16.67
C GLY A 113 3.67 8.41 -15.15
N TYR A 114 2.47 8.44 -14.58
CA TYR A 114 2.28 8.38 -13.13
C TYR A 114 1.95 6.94 -12.72
N TYR A 115 2.45 6.51 -11.56
CA TYR A 115 2.24 5.17 -11.05
C TYR A 115 1.77 5.31 -9.60
N ALA A 116 0.46 5.18 -9.37
CA ALA A 116 -0.09 5.17 -8.03
C ALA A 116 0.32 3.87 -7.35
N ASN A 117 1.16 3.96 -6.32
CA ASN A 117 1.65 2.82 -5.55
C ASN A 117 1.03 2.87 -4.16
N LEU A 118 0.24 1.87 -3.81
CA LEU A 118 -0.43 1.78 -2.51
C LEU A 118 -0.09 0.46 -1.82
N GLY A 119 0.51 0.56 -0.64
CA GLY A 119 0.73 -0.58 0.25
C GLY A 119 -0.32 -0.62 1.36
N THR A 120 -1.04 -1.73 1.48
CA THR A 120 -1.89 -2.00 2.64
C THR A 120 -1.45 -3.27 3.34
N SER A 121 -1.74 -3.37 4.63
CA SER A 121 -1.42 -4.57 5.40
C SER A 121 -2.49 -4.86 6.42
N MET A 122 -2.73 -6.14 6.64
CA MET A 122 -3.64 -6.62 7.66
C MET A 122 -2.86 -7.42 8.69
N VAL A 123 -2.78 -6.90 9.91
CA VAL A 123 -2.14 -7.58 11.04
C VAL A 123 -3.13 -8.57 11.64
N MET A 124 -2.75 -9.84 11.72
CA MET A 124 -3.57 -10.93 12.26
C MET A 124 -2.72 -11.66 13.29
N THR A 125 -2.96 -11.42 14.58
CA THR A 125 -2.06 -11.88 15.64
C THR A 125 -2.38 -13.29 16.15
N GLY A 126 -1.41 -13.91 16.82
CA GLY A 126 -1.58 -15.21 17.46
C GLY A 126 -1.65 -16.39 16.49
N ALA A 127 -1.99 -17.56 17.04
CA ALA A 127 -2.11 -18.80 16.28
C ALA A 127 -3.27 -18.73 15.25
N GLU A 128 -4.39 -18.14 15.65
CA GLU A 128 -5.53 -17.91 14.77
C GLU A 128 -5.16 -17.01 13.60
N GLY A 129 -4.49 -15.88 13.86
CA GLY A 129 -4.06 -14.98 12.79
C GLY A 129 -3.06 -15.62 11.82
N THR A 130 -2.17 -16.49 12.32
CA THR A 130 -1.28 -17.28 11.46
C THR A 130 -2.06 -18.22 10.55
N ALA A 131 -3.08 -18.91 11.07
CA ALA A 131 -3.94 -19.78 10.29
C ALA A 131 -4.75 -19.00 9.25
N GLN A 132 -5.28 -17.83 9.61
CA GLN A 132 -5.97 -16.91 8.70
C GLN A 132 -5.06 -16.46 7.54
N ILE A 133 -3.82 -16.08 7.83
CA ILE A 133 -2.84 -15.68 6.81
C ILE A 133 -2.58 -16.83 5.82
N GLN A 134 -2.42 -18.06 6.32
CA GLN A 134 -2.22 -19.24 5.49
C GLN A 134 -3.45 -19.56 4.64
N ALA A 135 -4.65 -19.50 5.24
CA ALA A 135 -5.92 -19.72 4.55
C ALA A 135 -6.13 -18.71 3.41
N ILE A 136 -5.80 -17.43 3.64
CA ILE A 136 -5.84 -16.38 2.62
C ILE A 136 -4.91 -16.73 1.45
N GLN A 137 -3.65 -17.04 1.73
CA GLN A 137 -2.69 -17.33 0.66
C GLN A 137 -3.06 -18.58 -0.13
N GLU A 138 -3.64 -19.59 0.52
CA GLU A 138 -4.08 -20.80 -0.17
C GLU A 138 -5.37 -20.57 -0.95
N GLY A 139 -6.34 -19.85 -0.38
CA GLY A 139 -7.59 -19.50 -1.06
C GLY A 139 -7.33 -18.69 -2.33
N LEU A 140 -6.47 -17.68 -2.27
CA LEU A 140 -6.10 -16.87 -3.45
C LEU A 140 -5.34 -17.67 -4.50
N ARG A 141 -4.57 -18.69 -4.10
CA ARG A 141 -3.85 -19.58 -5.03
C ARG A 141 -4.81 -20.55 -5.73
N GLN A 142 -5.74 -21.14 -4.98
CA GLN A 142 -6.70 -22.11 -5.51
C GLN A 142 -7.81 -21.46 -6.33
N GLN A 143 -8.26 -20.29 -5.91
CA GLN A 143 -9.34 -19.53 -6.53
C GLN A 143 -8.90 -18.08 -6.71
N PRO A 144 -8.01 -17.81 -7.69
CA PRO A 144 -7.55 -16.46 -7.97
C PRO A 144 -8.72 -15.58 -8.41
N PRO A 145 -8.76 -14.30 -8.01
CA PRO A 145 -9.80 -13.39 -8.44
C PRO A 145 -9.76 -13.22 -9.97
N THR A 146 -10.93 -13.13 -10.58
CA THR A 146 -11.07 -12.86 -12.03
C THR A 146 -11.16 -11.37 -12.34
N THR A 147 -11.53 -10.57 -11.34
CA THR A 147 -11.66 -9.11 -11.44
C THR A 147 -11.29 -8.43 -10.14
N VAL A 148 -10.70 -7.23 -10.22
CA VAL A 148 -10.48 -6.34 -9.07
C VAL A 148 -10.89 -4.92 -9.45
N ALA A 149 -11.81 -4.33 -8.69
CA ALA A 149 -12.43 -3.03 -8.94
C ALA A 149 -12.95 -2.85 -10.38
N GLY A 150 -13.48 -3.93 -10.96
CA GLY A 150 -14.00 -3.98 -12.33
C GLY A 150 -12.95 -4.19 -13.43
N LEU A 151 -11.65 -4.22 -13.12
CA LEU A 151 -10.60 -4.58 -14.07
C LEU A 151 -10.45 -6.10 -14.13
N HIS A 152 -10.26 -6.68 -15.33
CA HIS A 152 -10.04 -8.11 -15.46
C HIS A 152 -8.62 -8.49 -15.05
N VAL A 153 -8.48 -9.63 -14.38
CA VAL A 153 -7.18 -10.25 -14.13
C VAL A 153 -6.74 -10.98 -15.40
N THR A 154 -5.67 -10.50 -16.01
CA THR A 154 -5.11 -11.01 -17.28
C THR A 154 -4.03 -12.06 -17.06
N GLN A 155 -3.37 -12.04 -15.91
CA GLN A 155 -2.36 -13.02 -15.52
C GLN A 155 -2.34 -13.22 -14.01
N HIS A 156 -2.18 -14.48 -13.59
CA HIS A 156 -1.84 -14.85 -12.22
C HIS A 156 -0.47 -15.53 -12.21
N VAL A 157 0.44 -15.06 -11.36
CA VAL A 157 1.76 -15.66 -11.15
C VAL A 157 1.88 -16.05 -9.68
N ASP A 158 2.14 -17.33 -9.43
CA ASP A 158 2.48 -17.85 -8.12
C ASP A 158 3.97 -18.17 -8.08
N HIS A 159 4.75 -17.37 -7.36
CA HIS A 159 6.18 -17.63 -7.21
C HIS A 159 6.47 -18.86 -6.33
N TRP A 160 5.44 -19.40 -5.65
CA TRP A 160 5.56 -20.57 -4.81
C TRP A 160 5.51 -21.88 -5.62
N ASP A 161 5.06 -21.85 -6.88
CA ASP A 161 5.01 -23.00 -7.79
C ASP A 161 6.42 -23.48 -8.18
N GLU A 162 6.80 -24.69 -7.73
CA GLU A 162 8.10 -25.32 -8.03
C GLU A 162 8.20 -25.79 -9.49
N THR A 163 7.11 -25.82 -10.25
CA THR A 163 7.09 -26.05 -11.70
C THR A 163 7.26 -24.77 -12.52
N GLY A 164 7.16 -23.61 -11.86
CA GLY A 164 7.33 -22.29 -12.45
C GLY A 164 8.80 -21.88 -12.64
N ARG A 165 9.01 -20.58 -12.91
CA ARG A 165 10.32 -20.01 -13.30
C ARG A 165 11.48 -20.26 -12.33
N HIS A 166 11.18 -20.50 -11.05
CA HIS A 166 12.20 -20.62 -10.02
C HIS A 166 12.57 -22.07 -9.68
N GLY A 167 11.87 -23.07 -10.25
CA GLY A 167 12.10 -24.49 -9.96
C GLY A 167 11.93 -24.85 -8.49
N CYS A 168 12.61 -25.90 -8.03
CA CYS A 168 12.55 -26.33 -6.64
C CYS A 168 13.05 -25.27 -5.64
N PHE A 169 12.60 -25.34 -4.37
CA PHE A 169 13.12 -24.45 -3.32
C PHE A 169 14.60 -24.69 -3.05
N LYS A 170 15.36 -23.59 -3.00
CA LYS A 170 16.81 -23.63 -2.75
C LYS A 170 17.14 -23.62 -1.25
N SER A 171 16.27 -23.03 -0.43
CA SER A 171 16.44 -22.92 1.03
C SER A 171 15.13 -22.52 1.71
N GLY A 172 15.11 -22.53 3.06
CA GLY A 172 13.97 -22.02 3.83
C GLY A 172 13.70 -20.53 3.61
N THR A 173 14.76 -19.71 3.48
CA THR A 173 14.60 -18.27 3.22
C THR A 173 14.15 -18.00 1.78
N ASP A 174 14.55 -18.85 0.82
CA ASP A 174 14.05 -18.79 -0.56
C ASP A 174 12.56 -19.15 -0.62
N LYS A 175 12.16 -20.27 0.01
CA LYS A 175 10.75 -20.65 0.13
C LYS A 175 9.88 -19.54 0.74
N ALA A 176 10.37 -18.88 1.79
CA ALA A 176 9.65 -17.76 2.43
C ALA A 176 9.54 -16.52 1.52
N SER A 177 10.59 -16.19 0.75
CA SER A 177 10.57 -15.08 -0.21
C SER A 177 9.67 -15.33 -1.42
N ARG A 178 9.41 -16.60 -1.76
CA ARG A 178 8.58 -17.03 -2.89
C ARG A 178 7.08 -17.06 -2.61
N ASN A 179 6.65 -16.93 -1.36
CA ASN A 179 5.22 -16.90 -1.03
C ASN A 179 4.61 -15.54 -1.38
N VAL A 180 4.54 -15.28 -2.69
CA VAL A 180 4.08 -14.05 -3.31
C VAL A 180 3.19 -14.45 -4.48
N LEU A 181 1.95 -13.94 -4.48
CA LEU A 181 1.04 -14.04 -5.61
C LEU A 181 1.00 -12.69 -6.31
N VAL A 182 1.03 -12.71 -7.63
CA VAL A 182 0.94 -11.52 -8.49
C VAL A 182 -0.26 -11.68 -9.40
N PHE A 183 -1.16 -10.71 -9.36
CA PHE A 183 -2.29 -10.58 -10.26
C PHE A 183 -2.02 -9.37 -11.16
N ARG A 184 -1.78 -9.60 -12.45
CA ARG A 184 -1.74 -8.52 -13.44
C ARG A 184 -3.14 -8.34 -14.00
N LEU A 185 -3.52 -7.08 -14.17
CA LEU A 185 -4.84 -6.69 -14.62
C LEU A 185 -4.76 -5.87 -15.91
N ASP A 186 -5.92 -5.58 -16.48
CA ASP A 186 -6.04 -4.66 -17.61
C ASP A 186 -5.31 -3.34 -17.37
N ASN A 187 -4.88 -2.71 -18.46
CA ASN A 187 -4.18 -1.43 -18.48
C ASN A 187 -2.86 -1.40 -17.69
N GLY A 188 -2.28 -2.57 -17.39
CA GLY A 188 -1.01 -2.68 -16.67
C GLY A 188 -1.12 -2.49 -15.17
N ALA A 189 -2.33 -2.39 -14.61
CA ALA A 189 -2.52 -2.39 -13.17
C ALA A 189 -2.15 -3.76 -12.57
N ARG A 190 -1.73 -3.79 -11.30
CA ARG A 190 -1.36 -5.03 -10.63
C ARG A 190 -1.66 -5.02 -9.14
N VAL A 191 -1.92 -6.22 -8.62
CA VAL A 191 -2.04 -6.51 -7.20
C VAL A 191 -1.05 -7.60 -6.83
N LEU A 192 -0.28 -7.40 -5.77
CA LEU A 192 0.63 -8.39 -5.22
C LEU A 192 0.27 -8.63 -3.77
N VAL A 193 0.25 -9.90 -3.35
CA VAL A 193 -0.05 -10.27 -1.97
C VAL A 193 0.98 -11.26 -1.45
N ARG A 194 1.40 -11.04 -0.20
CA ARG A 194 2.35 -11.91 0.49
C ARG A 194 2.19 -11.85 2.01
N PRO A 195 2.48 -12.95 2.72
CA PRO A 195 2.75 -12.90 4.14
C PRO A 195 4.04 -12.13 4.41
N SER A 196 4.07 -11.40 5.52
CA SER A 196 5.30 -10.86 6.07
C SER A 196 6.12 -11.98 6.71
N GLY A 197 7.44 -11.96 6.49
CA GLY A 197 8.35 -12.97 7.05
C GLY A 197 8.74 -12.71 8.52
N THR A 198 8.51 -11.49 9.02
CA THR A 198 8.98 -11.04 10.35
C THR A 198 7.85 -10.62 11.27
N GLU A 199 6.65 -10.43 10.74
CA GLU A 199 5.49 -9.92 11.47
C GLU A 199 4.25 -10.71 11.07
N PRO A 200 3.26 -10.88 11.96
CA PRO A 200 2.06 -11.65 11.65
C PRO A 200 1.08 -10.78 10.86
N LYS A 201 1.46 -10.40 9.64
CA LYS A 201 0.65 -9.55 8.75
C LYS A 201 0.69 -10.04 7.31
N ASN A 202 -0.44 -9.93 6.62
CA ASN A 202 -0.48 -9.99 5.16
C ASN A 202 -0.21 -8.59 4.60
N LYS A 203 0.63 -8.49 3.57
CA LYS A 203 0.92 -7.27 2.82
C LYS A 203 0.31 -7.39 1.43
N VAL A 204 -0.36 -6.33 1.01
CA VAL A 204 -0.92 -6.17 -0.32
C VAL A 204 -0.32 -4.90 -0.94
N TYR A 205 0.15 -5.01 -2.17
CA TYR A 205 0.70 -3.92 -2.95
C TYR A 205 -0.17 -3.74 -4.18
N ILE A 206 -0.62 -2.52 -4.39
CA ILE A 206 -1.40 -2.11 -5.56
C ILE A 206 -0.54 -1.15 -6.36
N GLU A 207 -0.48 -1.37 -7.68
CA GLU A 207 0.06 -0.37 -8.59
C GLU A 207 -0.93 -0.14 -9.73
N VAL A 208 -1.22 1.14 -10.00
CA VAL A 208 -2.03 1.58 -11.13
C VAL A 208 -1.21 2.55 -11.96
N PRO A 209 -0.87 2.21 -13.21
CA PRO A 209 -0.18 3.12 -14.11
C PRO A 209 -1.17 4.07 -14.80
N ALA A 210 -0.69 5.26 -15.11
CA ALA A 210 -1.32 6.23 -15.99
C ALA A 210 -0.31 6.74 -17.01
N ALA A 211 -0.76 6.87 -18.25
CA ALA A 211 0.09 7.29 -19.36
C ALA A 211 0.70 8.69 -19.11
N PRO A 212 1.90 8.97 -19.66
CA PRO A 212 2.50 10.29 -19.56
C PRO A 212 1.60 11.38 -20.16
N VAL A 213 1.44 12.48 -19.43
CA VAL A 213 0.68 13.65 -19.90
C VAL A 213 1.52 14.59 -20.78
N GLY A 214 2.83 14.38 -20.85
CA GLY A 214 3.78 15.17 -21.63
C GLY A 214 4.33 16.39 -20.88
N LEU A 215 5.56 16.80 -21.20
CA LEU A 215 6.25 17.93 -20.54
C LEU A 215 5.58 19.29 -20.76
N GLN A 216 4.79 19.43 -21.82
CA GLN A 216 4.06 20.66 -22.12
C GLN A 216 2.73 20.74 -21.36
N ALA A 217 2.34 19.68 -20.65
CA ALA A 217 1.13 19.67 -19.85
C ALA A 217 1.28 20.61 -18.65
N GLY A 218 0.29 21.48 -18.46
CA GLY A 218 0.23 22.34 -17.29
C GLY A 218 0.04 21.53 -15.99
N PRO A 219 0.30 22.13 -14.82
CA PRO A 219 0.20 21.46 -13.52
C PRO A 219 -1.14 20.78 -13.26
N GLN A 220 -2.24 21.39 -13.72
CA GLN A 220 -3.60 20.86 -13.53
C GLN A 220 -3.83 19.51 -14.22
N ALA A 221 -3.24 19.29 -15.40
CA ALA A 221 -3.40 18.04 -16.13
C ALA A 221 -2.70 16.88 -15.42
N LEU A 222 -1.49 17.14 -14.88
CA LEU A 222 -0.78 16.15 -14.07
C LEU A 222 -1.52 15.87 -12.76
N GLU A 223 -2.01 16.92 -12.09
CA GLU A 223 -2.74 16.76 -10.82
C GLU A 223 -4.02 15.95 -11.00
N HIS A 224 -4.79 16.24 -12.06
CA HIS A 224 -5.97 15.45 -12.39
C HIS A 224 -5.62 13.97 -12.66
N CYS A 225 -4.57 13.72 -13.44
CA CYS A 225 -4.06 12.37 -13.68
C CYS A 225 -3.70 11.65 -12.37
N LYS A 226 -2.99 12.32 -11.44
CA LYS A 226 -2.64 11.76 -10.12
C LYS A 226 -3.89 11.39 -9.33
N VAL A 227 -4.83 12.33 -9.18
CA VAL A 227 -6.07 12.13 -8.41
C VAL A 227 -6.91 10.97 -8.94
N GLU A 228 -7.09 10.88 -10.26
CA GLU A 228 -7.86 9.78 -10.86
C GLU A 228 -7.19 8.41 -10.66
N THR A 229 -5.86 8.38 -10.85
CA THR A 229 -5.06 7.16 -10.72
C THR A 229 -5.02 6.68 -9.27
N ASP A 230 -4.80 7.59 -8.32
CA ASP A 230 -4.82 7.30 -6.88
C ASP A 230 -6.20 6.81 -6.43
N ALA A 231 -7.27 7.43 -6.94
CA ALA A 231 -8.64 6.99 -6.64
C ALA A 231 -8.91 5.57 -7.15
N LEU A 232 -8.40 5.20 -8.33
CA LEU A 232 -8.50 3.83 -8.84
C LEU A 232 -7.68 2.85 -8.00
N ALA A 233 -6.43 3.21 -7.65
CA ALA A 233 -5.59 2.39 -6.78
C ALA A 233 -6.26 2.12 -5.42
N GLN A 234 -6.91 3.13 -4.85
CA GLN A 234 -7.65 2.98 -3.59
C GLN A 234 -8.87 2.06 -3.75
N ARG A 235 -9.64 2.17 -4.84
CA ARG A 235 -10.76 1.24 -5.12
C ARG A 235 -10.28 -0.20 -5.28
N MET A 236 -9.15 -0.40 -5.96
CA MET A 236 -8.52 -1.72 -6.09
C MET A 236 -8.05 -2.28 -4.76
N ALA A 237 -7.40 -1.46 -3.92
CA ALA A 237 -7.00 -1.87 -2.58
C ALA A 237 -8.21 -2.30 -1.75
N ASP A 238 -9.30 -1.54 -1.78
CA ASP A 238 -10.51 -1.84 -1.01
C ASP A 238 -11.16 -3.13 -1.47
N ASP A 239 -11.37 -3.27 -2.78
CA ASP A 239 -12.03 -4.44 -3.36
C ASP A 239 -11.20 -5.70 -3.12
N PHE A 240 -9.90 -5.66 -3.42
CA PHE A 240 -9.02 -6.79 -3.17
C PHE A 240 -8.94 -7.15 -1.67
N THR A 241 -8.91 -6.15 -0.78
CA THR A 241 -8.93 -6.42 0.68
C THR A 241 -10.22 -7.13 1.10
N ARG A 242 -11.39 -6.73 0.56
CA ARG A 242 -12.66 -7.43 0.84
C ARG A 242 -12.65 -8.86 0.34
N GLN A 243 -12.22 -9.08 -0.91
CA GLN A 243 -12.11 -10.42 -1.49
C GLN A 243 -11.17 -11.31 -0.64
N MET A 244 -10.03 -10.75 -0.21
CA MET A 244 -9.08 -11.42 0.67
C MET A 244 -9.69 -11.80 2.04
N LEU A 245 -10.41 -10.87 2.69
CA LEU A 245 -11.03 -11.14 3.99
C LEU A 245 -12.21 -12.11 3.89
N ALA A 246 -12.95 -12.11 2.78
CA ALA A 246 -14.05 -13.04 2.54
C ALA A 246 -13.58 -14.51 2.54
N ILE A 247 -12.33 -14.79 2.15
CA ILE A 247 -11.74 -16.15 2.19
C ILE A 247 -11.74 -16.72 3.62
N ILE A 248 -11.60 -15.87 4.64
CA ILE A 248 -11.62 -16.25 6.05
C ILE A 248 -12.96 -15.93 6.73
N GLY A 249 -14.01 -15.64 5.94
CA GLY A 249 -15.35 -15.35 6.46
C GLY A 249 -15.47 -14.01 7.17
N VAL A 250 -14.59 -13.06 6.89
CA VAL A 250 -14.59 -11.73 7.52
C VAL A 250 -15.13 -10.68 6.55
N GLU A 251 -16.12 -9.92 7.01
CA GLU A 251 -16.67 -8.77 6.29
C GLU A 251 -16.44 -7.49 7.08
N LEU A 252 -15.93 -6.46 6.40
CA LEU A 252 -15.72 -5.14 6.99
C LEU A 252 -16.46 -4.06 6.17
N PRO A 253 -17.12 -3.09 6.83
CA PRO A 253 -17.69 -1.93 6.15
C PRO A 253 -16.57 -1.06 5.55
N ALA A 254 -16.93 -0.24 4.56
CA ALA A 254 -15.95 0.56 3.80
C ALA A 254 -15.05 1.43 4.69
N TYR A 255 -15.63 2.05 5.71
CA TYR A 255 -14.88 2.90 6.64
C TYR A 255 -13.84 2.12 7.44
N ALA A 256 -14.09 0.86 7.81
CA ALA A 256 -13.15 0.05 8.60
C ALA A 256 -11.91 -0.38 7.79
N LEU A 257 -11.99 -0.36 6.45
CA LEU A 257 -10.82 -0.55 5.59
C LEU A 257 -9.84 0.63 5.66
N ARG A 258 -10.29 1.81 6.10
CA ARG A 258 -9.46 3.01 6.33
C ARG A 258 -8.76 3.03 7.68
N ILE A 259 -9.03 2.07 8.56
CA ILE A 259 -8.26 1.93 9.79
C ILE A 259 -6.80 1.65 9.42
N SER A 260 -5.87 2.31 10.11
CA SER A 260 -4.42 2.17 9.90
C SER A 260 -3.99 0.71 9.85
N GLY A 261 -3.09 0.37 8.91
CA GLY A 261 -2.47 -0.94 8.76
C GLY A 261 -1.75 -1.48 10.01
N LEU A 262 -1.54 -0.63 11.02
CA LEU A 262 -0.95 -1.00 12.30
C LEU A 262 -1.96 -1.61 13.28
N VAL A 263 -3.26 -1.37 13.08
CA VAL A 263 -4.33 -1.91 13.94
C VAL A 263 -4.66 -3.34 13.51
N PRO A 264 -4.55 -4.33 14.42
CA PRO A 264 -4.90 -5.72 14.17
C PRO A 264 -6.37 -5.94 13.75
N LEU A 265 -6.61 -7.02 13.01
CA LEU A 265 -7.94 -7.35 12.48
C LEU A 265 -9.01 -7.48 13.58
N ASP A 266 -8.67 -8.10 14.72
CA ASP A 266 -9.59 -8.22 15.87
C ASP A 266 -10.02 -6.85 16.41
N LYS A 267 -9.11 -5.87 16.41
CA LYS A 267 -9.43 -4.49 16.82
C LYS A 267 -10.22 -3.72 15.77
N ARG A 268 -10.06 -4.05 14.48
CA ARG A 268 -10.92 -3.50 13.43
C ARG A 268 -12.35 -4.02 13.54
N LEU A 269 -12.51 -5.30 13.87
CA LEU A 269 -13.82 -5.90 14.13
C LEU A 269 -14.45 -5.28 15.38
N ASP A 270 -13.70 -5.18 16.48
CA ASP A 270 -14.14 -4.50 17.69
C ASP A 270 -14.59 -3.04 17.43
N PHE A 271 -13.90 -2.34 16.54
CA PHE A 271 -14.25 -0.98 16.16
C PHE A 271 -15.66 -0.91 15.54
N VAL A 272 -15.96 -1.85 14.66
CA VAL A 272 -17.24 -1.93 13.93
C VAL A 272 -18.35 -2.44 14.85
N GLU A 273 -18.07 -3.49 15.62
CA GLU A 273 -19.07 -4.24 16.40
C GLU A 273 -19.40 -3.57 17.74
N HIS A 274 -18.43 -2.88 18.34
CA HIS A 274 -18.58 -2.33 19.70
C HIS A 274 -18.32 -0.83 19.78
N PHE A 275 -17.22 -0.32 19.19
CA PHE A 275 -16.87 1.10 19.34
C PHE A 275 -17.88 2.02 18.65
N ILE A 276 -18.20 1.80 17.37
CA ILE A 276 -19.15 2.64 16.63
C ILE A 276 -20.54 2.64 17.30
N PRO A 277 -21.19 1.49 17.57
CA PRO A 277 -22.48 1.47 18.26
C PRO A 277 -22.41 2.10 19.66
N GLY A 278 -21.32 1.86 20.39
CA GLY A 278 -21.09 2.47 21.70
C GLY A 278 -20.98 3.98 21.62
N LEU A 279 -20.29 4.52 20.62
CA LEU A 279 -20.14 5.95 20.40
C LEU A 279 -21.49 6.60 20.09
N GLU A 280 -22.31 5.97 19.24
CA GLU A 280 -23.67 6.45 18.96
C GLU A 280 -24.53 6.53 20.23
N ALA A 281 -24.46 5.51 21.09
CA ALA A 281 -25.18 5.47 22.35
C ALA A 281 -24.70 6.53 23.35
N GLN A 282 -23.39 6.74 23.48
CA GLN A 282 -22.85 7.81 24.34
C GLN A 282 -23.25 9.19 23.85
N THR A 283 -23.28 9.38 22.53
CA THR A 283 -23.68 10.67 21.94
C THR A 283 -25.15 10.97 22.17
N ALA A 284 -26.02 9.96 22.12
CA ALA A 284 -27.44 10.12 22.47
C ALA A 284 -27.60 10.57 23.94
N ARG A 285 -26.85 9.96 24.87
CA ARG A 285 -26.83 10.35 26.28
C ARG A 285 -26.33 11.79 26.49
N LEU A 286 -25.36 12.24 25.70
CA LEU A 286 -24.86 13.62 25.73
C LEU A 286 -25.98 14.61 25.35
N GLY A 287 -26.77 14.28 24.32
CA GLY A 287 -27.93 15.08 23.90
C GLY A 287 -29.02 15.19 24.97
N HIS A 288 -29.17 14.17 25.83
CA HIS A 288 -30.11 14.17 26.95
C HIS A 288 -29.54 14.78 28.25
N GLY A 289 -28.25 15.12 28.29
CA GLY A 289 -27.57 15.63 29.49
C GLY A 289 -27.15 14.55 30.50
N ASP A 290 -27.22 13.27 30.11
CA ASP A 290 -26.87 12.10 30.96
C ASP A 290 -25.36 11.79 30.97
N THR A 291 -24.58 12.55 30.21
CA THR A 291 -23.11 12.52 30.23
C THR A 291 -22.55 13.88 29.80
N THR A 292 -21.27 14.13 30.10
CA THR A 292 -20.54 15.34 29.73
C THR A 292 -19.55 15.09 28.59
N GLN A 293 -19.13 16.15 27.88
CA GLN A 293 -18.09 16.08 26.85
C GLN A 293 -16.78 15.44 27.37
N ALA A 294 -16.43 15.70 28.64
CA ALA A 294 -15.23 15.18 29.29
C ALA A 294 -15.33 13.67 29.56
N GLU A 295 -16.50 13.19 29.99
CA GLU A 295 -16.77 11.77 30.18
C GLU A 295 -16.77 11.01 28.84
N MET A 296 -17.33 11.61 27.79
CA MET A 296 -17.33 11.04 26.45
C MET A 296 -15.89 10.94 25.90
N THR A 297 -15.09 11.99 26.04
CA THR A 297 -13.66 11.97 25.68
C THR A 297 -12.92 10.84 26.40
N ARG A 298 -13.11 10.71 27.72
CA ARG A 298 -12.51 9.63 28.51
C ARG A 298 -12.98 8.24 28.06
N TRP A 299 -14.27 8.11 27.72
CA TRP A 299 -14.82 6.86 27.22
C TRP A 299 -14.17 6.45 25.90
N ILE A 300 -14.07 7.38 24.93
CA ILE A 300 -13.41 7.14 23.63
C ILE A 300 -11.98 6.65 23.84
N ASP A 301 -11.20 7.36 24.66
CA ASP A 301 -9.79 7.02 24.90
C ASP A 301 -9.66 5.66 25.59
N THR A 302 -10.58 5.33 26.49
CA THR A 302 -10.61 4.05 27.19
C THR A 302 -10.92 2.89 26.23
N GLN A 303 -11.91 3.04 25.35
CA GLN A 303 -12.26 2.00 24.39
C GLN A 303 -11.13 1.75 23.39
N LEU A 304 -10.51 2.82 22.89
CA LEU A 304 -9.47 2.73 21.87
C LEU A 304 -8.08 2.44 22.44
N ALA A 305 -7.88 2.47 23.77
CA ALA A 305 -6.56 2.31 24.41
C ALA A 305 -5.79 1.05 23.94
N SER A 306 -6.51 -0.02 23.62
CA SER A 306 -5.89 -1.29 23.18
C SER A 306 -5.49 -1.33 21.70
N TYR A 307 -5.78 -0.30 20.91
CA TYR A 307 -5.58 -0.32 19.45
C TYR A 307 -4.16 0.08 19.06
N GLY A 308 -3.45 0.79 19.96
CA GLY A 308 -2.07 1.19 19.77
C GLY A 308 -1.77 2.57 20.35
N LYS A 309 -0.52 3.02 20.16
CA LYS A 309 -0.13 4.39 20.49
C LYS A 309 -0.84 5.35 19.54
N ASP A 310 -1.40 6.44 20.07
CA ASP A 310 -2.22 7.39 19.32
C ASP A 310 -3.44 6.73 18.64
N ALA A 311 -4.24 6.02 19.45
CA ALA A 311 -5.34 5.22 18.94
C ALA A 311 -6.39 6.01 18.16
N ARG A 312 -6.67 7.27 18.52
CA ARG A 312 -7.53 8.16 17.73
C ARG A 312 -6.94 8.44 16.36
N GLY A 313 -5.64 8.70 16.27
CA GLY A 313 -4.93 8.86 15.00
C GLY A 313 -5.03 7.61 14.11
N LEU A 314 -4.91 6.42 14.71
CA LEU A 314 -4.98 5.14 13.98
C LEU A 314 -6.34 4.85 13.34
N VAL A 315 -7.44 5.38 13.89
CA VAL A 315 -8.81 5.19 13.37
C VAL A 315 -9.40 6.47 12.78
N ARG A 316 -8.61 7.55 12.67
CA ARG A 316 -9.06 8.88 12.27
C ARG A 316 -9.75 8.89 10.90
N GLU A 317 -9.10 8.32 9.90
CA GLU A 317 -9.61 8.26 8.52
C GLU A 317 -10.87 7.38 8.42
N ALA A 318 -10.95 6.32 9.24
CA ALA A 318 -12.16 5.51 9.36
C ALA A 318 -13.32 6.32 9.93
N MET A 319 -13.10 7.10 11.00
CA MET A 319 -14.15 7.96 11.55
C MET A 319 -14.60 9.04 10.58
N LEU A 320 -13.66 9.68 9.86
CA LEU A 320 -14.03 10.68 8.84
C LEU A 320 -14.89 10.06 7.73
N LEU A 321 -14.50 8.89 7.22
CA LEU A 321 -15.26 8.21 6.18
C LEU A 321 -16.62 7.74 6.68
N TYR A 322 -16.70 7.23 7.92
CA TYR A 322 -17.96 6.88 8.58
C TYR A 322 -18.91 8.08 8.64
N LEU A 323 -18.47 9.18 9.26
CA LEU A 323 -19.28 10.38 9.46
C LEU A 323 -19.74 10.98 8.13
N THR A 324 -18.85 11.08 7.14
CA THR A 324 -19.19 11.63 5.82
C THR A 324 -20.22 10.76 5.10
N THR A 325 -20.09 9.43 5.20
CA THR A 325 -21.04 8.48 4.59
C THR A 325 -22.40 8.59 5.26
N GLU A 326 -22.45 8.59 6.59
CA GLU A 326 -23.69 8.71 7.35
C GLU A 326 -24.37 10.08 7.14
N GLN A 327 -23.60 11.16 7.03
CA GLN A 327 -24.13 12.49 6.71
C GLN A 327 -24.79 12.49 5.32
N ALA A 328 -24.12 11.92 4.31
CA ALA A 328 -24.67 11.82 2.96
C ALA A 328 -25.96 10.98 2.92
N GLN A 329 -26.01 9.87 3.66
CA GLN A 329 -27.22 9.05 3.79
C GLN A 329 -28.35 9.79 4.52
N SER A 330 -28.03 10.53 5.59
CA SER A 330 -29.01 11.31 6.34
C SER A 330 -29.67 12.41 5.50
N ALA A 331 -29.00 12.91 4.47
CA ALA A 331 -29.55 13.92 3.55
C ALA A 331 -30.75 13.39 2.73
N SER A 332 -30.91 12.07 2.64
CA SER A 332 -32.07 11.42 2.01
C SER A 332 -33.27 11.24 2.95
N LEU A 333 -33.09 11.44 4.26
CA LEU A 333 -34.15 11.42 5.25
C LEU A 333 -34.90 12.77 5.26
N SER A 334 -36.17 12.77 5.68
CA SER A 334 -36.99 13.98 5.77
C SER A 334 -37.50 14.23 7.18
N GLY A 335 -37.63 15.50 7.57
CA GLY A 335 -38.29 15.90 8.81
C GLY A 335 -37.42 15.75 10.06
N GLU A 336 -38.04 15.38 11.18
CA GLU A 336 -37.44 15.38 12.51
C GLU A 336 -36.31 14.34 12.66
N GLU A 337 -36.46 13.17 12.02
CA GLU A 337 -35.45 12.11 12.04
C GLU A 337 -34.13 12.54 11.40
N ALA A 338 -34.19 13.25 10.27
CA ALA A 338 -33.01 13.78 9.59
C ALA A 338 -32.27 14.80 10.46
N PHE A 339 -33.02 15.68 11.13
CA PHE A 339 -32.46 16.69 12.02
C PHE A 339 -31.78 16.06 13.25
N GLN A 340 -32.44 15.08 13.89
CA GLN A 340 -31.88 14.36 15.02
C GLN A 340 -30.61 13.60 14.64
N ARG A 341 -30.60 12.89 13.50
CA ARG A 341 -29.41 12.18 13.01
C ARG A 341 -28.26 13.14 12.71
N GLN A 342 -28.50 14.27 12.06
CA GLN A 342 -27.46 15.26 11.79
C GLN A 342 -26.88 15.87 13.07
N GLN A 343 -27.71 16.14 14.08
CA GLN A 343 -27.22 16.61 15.39
C GLN A 343 -26.35 15.56 16.08
N GLN A 344 -26.77 14.28 16.05
CA GLN A 344 -25.99 13.18 16.61
C GLN A 344 -24.63 13.06 15.90
N LEU A 345 -24.59 13.07 14.56
CA LEU A 345 -23.35 12.97 13.80
C LEU A 345 -22.38 14.13 14.10
N LYS A 346 -22.89 15.36 14.23
CA LYS A 346 -22.06 16.52 14.63
C LYS A 346 -21.50 16.38 16.05
N ALA A 347 -22.29 15.84 16.98
CA ALA A 347 -21.83 15.59 18.33
C ALA A 347 -20.78 14.46 18.39
N MET A 348 -20.92 13.41 17.57
CA MET A 348 -19.89 12.38 17.40
C MET A 348 -18.58 12.98 16.85
N GLU A 349 -18.69 13.80 15.81
CA GLU A 349 -17.55 14.49 15.19
C GLU A 349 -16.82 15.36 16.23
N SER A 350 -17.54 16.24 16.93
CA SER A 350 -16.96 17.10 17.95
C SER A 350 -16.32 16.30 19.08
N ALA A 351 -16.98 15.27 19.61
CA ALA A 351 -16.40 14.48 20.70
C ALA A 351 -15.15 13.69 20.30
N PHE A 352 -15.08 13.23 19.04
CA PHE A 352 -13.95 12.45 18.57
C PHE A 352 -12.75 13.34 18.17
N PHE A 353 -12.99 14.47 17.49
CA PHE A 353 -11.92 15.31 16.94
C PHE A 353 -11.56 16.51 17.83
N ASP A 354 -12.50 17.06 18.59
CA ASP A 354 -12.23 18.18 19.50
C ASP A 354 -11.68 17.61 20.80
N THR A 355 -10.39 17.28 20.82
CA THR A 355 -9.70 17.10 22.10
C THR A 355 -9.70 18.44 22.82
N VAL A 356 -10.34 18.52 24.00
CA VAL A 356 -10.04 19.56 24.98
C VAL A 356 -8.53 19.48 25.20
N ALA A 357 -7.81 20.52 24.80
CA ALA A 357 -6.41 20.70 25.19
C ALA A 357 -6.37 20.74 26.72
N GLY A 358 -6.11 19.58 27.32
CA GLY A 358 -5.95 19.38 28.76
C GLY A 358 -4.51 19.55 29.17
#